data_AF-A0A9P0CJ62-F1
#
_entry.id   AF-A0A9P0CJ62-F1
#
_cell.length_a   1.000
_cell.length_b   1.000
_cell.length_c   1.000
_cell.angle_alpha   90.00
_cell.angle_beta   90.00
_cell.angle_gamma   90.00
#
_symmetry.space_group_name_H-M   'P 1'
#
loop_
_entity.id
_entity.type
_entity.pdbx_description
1 polymer ?
#
loop_
_entity_poly.entity_id
_entity_poly.type
_entity_poly.pdbx_seq_one_letter_code
_entity_poly.pdbx_strand_id
1 'polypeptide(L)'
;MVSQCKLKCTSKFNDEEKQLIFSKLYNGKPKNAEDTFLQDLMETKAIVRRRKRVADGDELNAKPRTAHFQYFVQKIEEQVPVCKQAFLNLYAISHFRVQRLNMLLSKGESPKDMRGKHNTRPTSVTAETRTKMQMHIDSFPYKISHYGERH
;
A
#
# COMPACT_ATOMS: atom_id res chain seq x y z
N MET A 1 -14.92 16.09 -10.72
CA MET A 1 -14.43 15.07 -11.69
C MET A 1 -15.54 14.08 -11.96
N VAL A 2 -16.13 14.11 -13.15
CA VAL A 2 -17.20 13.18 -13.55
C VAL A 2 -16.57 11.81 -13.82
N SER A 3 -16.96 10.81 -13.04
CA SER A 3 -16.48 9.44 -13.22
C SER A 3 -17.09 8.83 -14.49
N GLN A 4 -16.28 8.58 -15.54
CA GLN A 4 -16.71 7.83 -16.73
C GLN A 4 -16.82 6.32 -16.43
N CYS A 5 -17.64 5.97 -15.43
CA CYS A 5 -17.92 4.59 -15.09
C CYS A 5 -19.01 4.05 -16.00
N LYS A 6 -18.63 3.29 -17.04
CA LYS A 6 -19.58 2.62 -17.96
C LYS A 6 -20.58 1.71 -17.23
N LEU A 7 -20.13 1.11 -16.12
CA LEU A 7 -20.92 0.18 -15.31
C LEU A 7 -21.81 0.88 -14.26
N LYS A 8 -21.78 2.22 -14.18
CA LYS A 8 -22.49 3.03 -13.19
C LYS A 8 -22.39 2.46 -11.76
N CYS A 9 -21.22 1.96 -11.39
CA CYS A 9 -21.05 1.19 -10.15
C CYS A 9 -21.49 1.96 -8.89
N THR A 10 -21.29 3.28 -8.83
CA THR A 10 -21.66 4.09 -7.67
C THR A 10 -23.16 4.24 -7.45
N SER A 11 -23.99 4.05 -8.49
CA SER A 11 -25.45 4.08 -8.35
C SER A 11 -26.03 2.76 -7.81
N LYS A 12 -25.20 1.71 -7.66
CA LYS A 12 -25.60 0.44 -7.04
C LYS A 12 -25.61 0.50 -5.51
N PHE A 13 -25.21 1.64 -4.94
CA PHE A 13 -25.09 1.86 -3.51
C PHE A 13 -25.92 3.08 -3.12
N ASN A 14 -26.78 2.93 -2.12
CA ASN A 14 -27.45 4.05 -1.48
C ASN A 14 -26.47 4.81 -0.55
N ASP A 15 -26.89 5.93 0.03
CA ASP A 15 -25.98 6.76 0.82
C ASP A 15 -25.61 6.13 2.17
N GLU A 16 -26.52 5.39 2.79
CA GLU A 16 -26.25 4.62 4.02
C GLU A 16 -25.22 3.51 3.79
N GLU A 17 -25.34 2.76 2.69
CA GLU A 17 -24.38 1.74 2.26
C GLU A 17 -23.02 2.36 1.99
N LYS A 18 -22.95 3.54 1.34
CA LYS A 18 -21.68 4.25 1.11
C LYS A 18 -21.02 4.63 2.43
N GLN A 19 -21.78 5.13 3.40
CA GLN A 19 -21.26 5.45 4.73
C GLN A 19 -20.74 4.19 5.44
N LEU A 20 -21.46 3.08 5.35
CA LEU A 20 -21.02 1.80 5.91
C LEU A 20 -19.76 1.25 5.23
N ILE A 21 -19.67 1.36 3.90
CA ILE A 21 -18.50 0.95 3.13
C ILE A 21 -17.27 1.76 3.55
N PHE A 22 -17.43 3.08 3.68
CA PHE A 22 -16.37 3.96 4.15
C PHE A 22 -15.96 3.61 5.59
N SER A 23 -16.92 3.44 6.51
CA SER A 23 -16.64 3.16 7.91
C SER A 23 -15.94 1.81 8.12
N LYS A 24 -16.23 0.78 7.31
CA LYS A 24 -15.54 -0.53 7.35
C LYS A 24 -14.02 -0.41 7.17
N LEU A 25 -13.57 0.54 6.35
CA LEU A 25 -12.16 0.82 6.14
C LEU A 25 -11.58 1.69 7.28
N TYR A 26 -12.29 2.73 7.68
CA TYR A 26 -11.80 3.78 8.58
C TYR A 26 -12.26 3.64 10.05
N ASN A 27 -12.50 2.44 10.56
CA ASN A 27 -12.93 2.24 11.96
C ASN A 27 -11.81 2.32 13.02
N GLY A 28 -10.68 2.96 12.70
CA GLY A 28 -9.51 3.05 13.60
C GLY A 28 -8.53 1.87 13.49
N LYS A 29 -8.62 1.07 12.43
CA LYS A 29 -7.67 -0.03 12.18
C LYS A 29 -6.25 0.49 11.94
N PRO A 30 -5.21 -0.26 12.31
CA PRO A 30 -3.85 0.07 11.93
C PRO A 30 -3.69 0.01 10.40
N LYS A 31 -2.74 0.78 9.86
CA LYS A 31 -2.59 0.94 8.41
C LYS A 31 -2.47 -0.38 7.64
N ASN A 32 -1.71 -1.33 8.20
CA ASN A 32 -1.53 -2.65 7.59
C ASN A 32 -2.87 -3.39 7.49
N ALA A 33 -3.69 -3.35 8.55
CA ALA A 33 -4.99 -4.01 8.54
C ALA A 33 -5.97 -3.35 7.55
N GLU A 34 -5.93 -2.03 7.39
CA GLU A 34 -6.69 -1.36 6.33
C GLU A 34 -6.26 -1.83 4.92
N ASP A 35 -4.95 -1.87 4.68
CA ASP A 35 -4.40 -2.26 3.38
C ASP A 35 -4.65 -3.74 3.08
N THR A 36 -4.53 -4.63 4.07
CA THR A 36 -4.89 -6.05 3.96
C THR A 36 -6.37 -6.19 3.61
N PHE A 37 -7.25 -5.52 4.34
CA PHE A 37 -8.68 -5.52 4.04
C PHE A 37 -8.98 -5.06 2.60
N LEU A 38 -8.30 -4.02 2.11
CA LEU A 38 -8.46 -3.60 0.72
C LEU A 38 -7.93 -4.64 -0.26
N GLN A 39 -6.82 -5.30 0.04
CA GLN A 39 -6.23 -6.34 -0.80
C GLN A 39 -7.14 -7.57 -0.87
N ASP A 40 -7.84 -7.92 0.20
CA ASP A 40 -8.84 -9.01 0.24
C ASP A 40 -10.05 -8.75 -0.67
N LEU A 41 -10.30 -7.47 -1.01
CA LEU A 41 -11.34 -7.05 -1.95
C LEU A 41 -10.83 -6.92 -3.39
N MET A 42 -9.65 -7.48 -3.68
CA MET A 42 -9.00 -7.42 -4.98
C MET A 42 -8.63 -8.83 -5.44
N GLU A 43 -8.83 -9.10 -6.72
CA GLU A 43 -8.41 -10.36 -7.33
C GLU A 43 -7.48 -10.10 -8.52
N THR A 44 -6.42 -10.91 -8.61
CA THR A 44 -5.56 -10.96 -9.79
C THR A 44 -6.06 -12.05 -10.73
N LYS A 45 -6.32 -11.68 -12.00
CA LYS A 45 -6.72 -12.60 -13.06
C LYS A 45 -5.66 -12.63 -14.16
N ALA A 46 -5.33 -13.84 -14.61
CA ALA A 46 -4.46 -14.03 -15.76
C ALA A 46 -5.11 -13.46 -17.04
N ILE A 47 -4.29 -12.88 -17.92
CA ILE A 47 -4.79 -12.33 -19.19
C ILE A 47 -4.92 -13.48 -20.20
N VAL A 48 -6.15 -13.89 -20.47
CA VAL A 48 -6.47 -15.02 -21.37
C VAL A 48 -6.27 -14.67 -22.85
N ARG A 49 -6.54 -13.41 -23.24
CA ARG A 49 -6.41 -12.96 -24.63
C ARG A 49 -5.58 -11.68 -24.71
N ARG A 50 -4.51 -11.69 -25.50
CA ARG A 50 -3.73 -10.50 -25.85
C ARG A 50 -4.10 -10.07 -27.27
N ARG A 51 -4.44 -8.80 -27.43
CA ARG A 51 -4.48 -8.19 -28.77
C ARG A 51 -3.10 -7.61 -29.03
N LYS A 52 -2.51 -7.87 -30.21
CA LYS A 52 -1.33 -7.14 -30.67
C LYS A 52 -1.68 -5.65 -30.69
N ARG A 53 -0.93 -4.83 -29.96
CA ARG A 53 -1.14 -3.37 -29.88
C ARG A 53 -0.11 -2.59 -30.69
N VAL A 54 0.89 -3.27 -31.22
CA VAL A 54 2.01 -2.67 -31.93
C VAL A 54 2.17 -3.38 -33.27
N ALA A 55 2.56 -2.62 -34.30
CA ALA A 55 2.95 -3.17 -35.58
C ALA A 55 4.16 -4.10 -35.39
N ASP A 56 4.30 -5.11 -36.26
CA ASP A 56 5.41 -6.06 -36.20
C ASP A 56 6.75 -5.29 -36.23
N GLY A 57 7.50 -5.29 -35.11
CA GLY A 57 8.79 -4.61 -34.98
C GLY A 57 9.08 -3.95 -33.62
N ASP A 58 8.06 -3.43 -32.92
CA ASP A 58 8.24 -2.68 -31.64
C ASP A 58 7.99 -3.52 -30.37
N GLU A 59 7.80 -4.84 -30.51
CA GLU A 59 7.48 -5.74 -29.39
C GLU A 59 8.57 -5.80 -28.32
N LEU A 60 9.83 -5.46 -28.66
CA LEU A 60 10.97 -5.49 -27.72
C LEU A 60 10.87 -4.43 -26.61
N ASN A 61 10.19 -3.30 -26.84
CA ASN A 61 10.10 -2.20 -25.88
C ASN A 61 8.77 -2.19 -25.08
N ALA A 62 7.75 -2.88 -25.55
CA ALA A 62 6.44 -2.90 -24.89
C ALA A 62 6.41 -3.94 -23.77
N LYS A 63 6.66 -3.53 -22.51
CA LYS A 63 6.45 -4.43 -21.35
C LYS A 63 5.00 -4.94 -21.34
N PRO A 64 4.77 -6.25 -21.54
CA PRO A 64 3.43 -6.78 -21.65
C PRO A 64 2.71 -6.62 -20.31
N ARG A 65 1.45 -6.22 -20.35
CA ARG A 65 0.60 -6.30 -19.17
C ARG A 65 0.47 -7.77 -18.80
N THR A 66 0.92 -8.13 -17.61
CA THR A 66 0.94 -9.53 -17.12
C THR A 66 -0.34 -9.91 -16.40
N ALA A 67 -1.01 -8.95 -15.76
CA ALA A 67 -2.16 -9.19 -14.90
C ALA A 67 -3.35 -8.27 -15.18
N HIS A 68 -4.55 -8.81 -15.03
CA HIS A 68 -5.80 -8.07 -14.87
C HIS A 68 -6.19 -8.04 -13.39
N PHE A 69 -6.80 -6.94 -12.93
CA PHE A 69 -7.27 -6.81 -11.54
C PHE A 69 -8.75 -6.56 -11.51
N GLN A 70 -9.47 -7.32 -10.70
CA GLN A 70 -10.88 -7.13 -10.39
C GLN A 70 -11.01 -6.57 -8.97
N TYR A 71 -12.00 -5.70 -8.78
CA TYR A 71 -12.23 -4.99 -7.52
C TYR A 71 -13.64 -5.28 -7.04
N PHE A 72 -13.79 -5.44 -5.73
CA PHE A 72 -15.05 -5.75 -5.09
C PHE A 72 -15.34 -4.76 -3.97
N VAL A 73 -16.61 -4.61 -3.64
CA VAL A 73 -17.05 -3.80 -2.50
C VAL A 73 -17.94 -4.68 -1.64
N GLN A 74 -17.63 -4.73 -0.35
CA GLN A 74 -18.37 -5.54 0.62
C GLN A 74 -19.69 -4.86 1.01
N LYS A 75 -20.81 -5.36 0.47
CA LYS A 75 -22.15 -5.10 1.02
C LYS A 75 -22.36 -5.90 2.32
N ILE A 76 -23.55 -5.85 2.89
CA ILE A 76 -23.88 -6.62 4.10
C ILE A 76 -23.84 -8.12 3.80
N GLU A 77 -24.45 -8.53 2.68
CA GLU A 77 -24.65 -9.95 2.36
C GLU A 77 -23.71 -10.48 1.28
N GLU A 78 -23.12 -9.61 0.46
CA GLU A 78 -22.34 -10.02 -0.71
C GLU A 78 -21.18 -9.08 -1.06
N GLN A 79 -20.28 -9.57 -1.92
CA GLN A 79 -19.23 -8.76 -2.56
C GLN A 79 -19.65 -8.38 -3.97
N VAL A 80 -19.82 -7.08 -4.21
CA VAL A 80 -20.27 -6.56 -5.51
C VAL A 80 -19.06 -6.18 -6.36
N PRO A 81 -18.92 -6.72 -7.60
CA PRO A 81 -17.84 -6.33 -8.49
C PRO A 81 -18.03 -4.89 -8.99
N VAL A 82 -16.95 -4.11 -8.91
CA VAL A 82 -16.93 -2.69 -9.31
C VAL A 82 -15.73 -2.37 -10.18
N CYS A 83 -15.81 -1.26 -10.92
CA CYS A 83 -14.64 -0.74 -11.61
C CYS A 83 -13.66 -0.08 -10.61
N LYS A 84 -12.40 0.06 -11.01
CA LYS A 84 -11.36 0.73 -10.20
C LYS A 84 -11.80 2.11 -9.71
N GLN A 85 -12.41 2.93 -10.57
CA GLN A 85 -12.81 4.29 -10.19
C GLN A 85 -13.86 4.29 -9.08
N ALA A 86 -14.83 3.39 -9.15
CA ALA A 86 -15.85 3.28 -8.11
C ALA A 86 -15.24 2.76 -6.80
N PHE A 87 -14.31 1.81 -6.87
CA PHE A 87 -13.56 1.34 -5.70
C PHE A 87 -12.80 2.49 -5.02
N LEU A 88 -12.08 3.32 -5.80
CA LEU A 88 -11.38 4.50 -5.30
C LEU A 88 -12.34 5.49 -4.62
N ASN A 89 -13.49 5.75 -5.25
CA ASN A 89 -14.47 6.72 -4.76
C ASN A 89 -15.19 6.23 -3.49
N LEU A 90 -15.64 4.96 -3.47
CA LEU A 90 -16.41 4.39 -2.36
C LEU A 90 -15.57 4.25 -1.09
N TYR A 91 -14.30 3.88 -1.24
CA TYR A 91 -13.35 3.80 -0.12
C TYR A 91 -12.57 5.09 0.11
N ALA A 92 -12.80 6.15 -0.66
CA ALA A 92 -12.08 7.42 -0.59
C ALA A 92 -10.53 7.28 -0.57
N ILE A 93 -10.00 6.35 -1.38
CA ILE A 93 -8.56 6.06 -1.45
C ILE A 93 -7.93 6.59 -2.73
N SER A 94 -6.63 6.88 -2.65
CA SER A 94 -5.87 7.37 -3.80
C SER A 94 -5.55 6.27 -4.81
N HIS A 95 -5.39 6.67 -6.07
CA HIS A 95 -4.93 5.80 -7.15
C HIS A 95 -3.63 5.06 -6.79
N PHE A 96 -2.66 5.77 -6.19
CA PHE A 96 -1.35 5.21 -5.85
C PHE A 96 -1.42 4.12 -4.78
N ARG A 97 -2.35 4.24 -3.82
CA ARG A 97 -2.59 3.18 -2.83
C ARG A 97 -3.01 1.89 -3.53
N VAL A 98 -4.00 1.96 -4.41
CA VAL A 98 -4.46 0.82 -5.21
C VAL A 98 -3.37 0.25 -6.12
N GLN A 99 -2.58 1.11 -6.75
CA GLN A 99 -1.48 0.67 -7.60
C GLN A 99 -0.43 -0.14 -6.82
N ARG A 100 -0.07 0.31 -5.62
CA ARG A 100 0.84 -0.43 -4.73
C ARG A 100 0.23 -1.79 -4.33
N LEU A 101 -1.04 -1.82 -3.93
CA LEU A 101 -1.71 -3.07 -3.54
C LEU A 101 -1.76 -4.08 -4.68
N ASN A 102 -2.08 -3.63 -5.90
CA ASN A 102 -2.03 -4.47 -7.11
C ASN A 102 -0.64 -5.07 -7.36
N MET A 103 0.42 -4.27 -7.18
CA MET A 103 1.80 -4.74 -7.35
C MET A 103 2.14 -5.82 -6.32
N LEU A 104 1.78 -5.60 -5.05
CA LEU A 104 2.01 -6.58 -3.98
C LEU A 104 1.20 -7.86 -4.21
N LEU A 105 -0.08 -7.72 -4.60
CA LEU A 105 -0.96 -8.84 -4.91
C LEU A 105 -0.41 -9.69 -6.07
N SER A 106 0.15 -9.06 -7.11
CA SER A 106 0.80 -9.78 -8.22
C SER A 106 2.05 -10.56 -7.80
N LYS A 107 2.67 -10.19 -6.68
CA LYS A 107 3.81 -10.90 -6.09
C LYS A 107 3.40 -11.91 -5.02
N GLY A 108 2.12 -11.99 -4.67
CA GLY A 108 1.64 -12.78 -3.53
C GLY A 108 2.07 -12.23 -2.17
N GLU A 109 2.40 -10.94 -2.09
CA GLU A 109 2.85 -10.29 -0.86
C GLU A 109 1.69 -9.58 -0.13
N SER A 110 1.65 -9.73 1.20
CA SER A 110 0.74 -8.95 2.05
C SER A 110 1.25 -7.52 2.28
N PRO A 111 0.37 -6.54 2.51
CA PRO A 111 0.76 -5.15 2.58
C PRO A 111 1.40 -4.84 3.93
N LYS A 112 2.60 -4.27 3.87
CA LYS A 112 3.34 -3.83 5.06
C LYS A 112 3.71 -2.36 4.94
N ASP A 113 3.43 -1.60 5.99
CA ASP A 113 3.82 -0.21 6.10
C ASP A 113 5.35 -0.11 6.28
N MET A 114 5.97 0.48 5.27
CA MET A 114 7.42 0.69 5.14
C MET A 114 7.82 2.15 5.31
N ARG A 115 6.88 3.04 5.68
CA ARG A 115 7.22 4.43 6.00
C ARG A 115 8.26 4.46 7.12
N GLY A 116 9.27 5.33 6.95
CA GLY A 116 10.40 5.45 7.87
C GLY A 116 11.39 4.27 7.89
N LYS A 117 11.10 3.17 7.19
CA LYS A 117 11.93 1.94 7.16
C LYS A 117 12.82 1.82 5.92
N HIS A 118 13.03 2.92 5.21
CA HIS A 118 13.90 2.93 4.04
C HIS A 118 15.36 2.74 4.47
N ASN A 119 16.07 1.85 3.78
CA ASN A 119 17.47 1.54 4.08
C ASN A 119 18.46 2.48 3.37
N THR A 120 18.02 3.24 2.36
CA THR A 120 18.89 4.27 1.77
C THR A 120 18.92 5.46 2.72
N ARG A 121 19.94 5.43 3.58
CA ARG A 121 20.37 6.55 4.40
C ARG A 121 21.81 6.84 4.01
N PRO A 122 22.04 7.50 2.86
CA PRO A 122 23.39 7.74 2.34
C PRO A 122 24.22 8.60 3.31
N THR A 123 23.55 9.37 4.17
CA THR A 123 24.15 10.18 5.23
C THR A 123 24.19 9.47 6.59
N SER A 124 23.79 8.20 6.68
CA SER A 124 23.89 7.45 7.93
C SER A 124 25.34 7.28 8.32
N VAL A 125 25.62 7.51 9.61
CA VAL A 125 26.91 7.19 10.21
C VAL A 125 27.21 5.71 9.97
N THR A 126 28.39 5.41 9.43
CA THR A 126 28.84 4.03 9.20
C THR A 126 29.04 3.30 10.53
N ALA A 127 28.98 1.96 10.49
CA ALA A 127 29.23 1.16 11.68
C ALA A 127 30.58 1.47 12.33
N GLU A 128 31.62 1.65 11.50
CA GLU A 128 32.97 2.01 11.95
C GLU A 128 33.00 3.36 12.68
N THR A 129 32.36 4.39 12.13
CA THR A 129 32.31 5.71 12.77
C THR A 129 31.52 5.66 14.07
N ARG A 130 30.44 4.86 14.14
CA ARG A 130 29.72 4.61 15.40
C ARG A 130 30.62 3.95 16.45
N THR A 131 31.44 2.97 16.06
CA THR A 131 32.40 2.33 16.97
C THR A 131 33.43 3.35 17.47
N LYS A 132 33.97 4.20 16.58
CA LYS A 132 34.91 5.26 16.98
C LYS A 132 34.28 6.27 17.95
N MET A 133 33.01 6.64 17.72
CA MET A 133 32.25 7.49 18.65
C MET A 133 32.12 6.84 20.02
N GLN A 134 31.76 5.54 20.07
CA GLN A 134 31.65 4.80 21.33
C GLN A 134 32.99 4.73 22.06
N MET A 135 34.06 4.34 21.37
CA MET A 135 35.41 4.31 21.95
C MET A 135 35.85 5.68 22.48
N HIS A 136 35.49 6.76 21.80
CA HIS A 136 35.77 8.11 22.27
C HIS A 136 34.97 8.46 23.54
N ILE A 137 33.68 8.14 23.58
CA ILE A 137 32.85 8.32 24.79
C ILE A 137 33.42 7.53 25.96
N ASP A 138 33.81 6.28 25.73
CA ASP A 138 34.37 5.39 26.77
C ASP A 138 35.78 5.81 27.22
N SER A 139 36.49 6.61 26.42
CA SER A 139 37.80 7.15 26.80
C SER A 139 37.73 8.20 27.90
N PHE A 140 36.57 8.81 28.13
CA PHE A 140 36.40 9.76 29.22
C PHE A 140 36.16 9.02 30.54
N PRO A 141 36.93 9.31 31.61
CA PRO A 141 36.73 8.67 32.90
C PRO A 141 35.37 9.05 33.46
N TYR A 142 34.61 8.04 33.89
CA TYR A 142 33.34 8.25 34.57
C TYR A 142 33.61 8.96 35.92
N LYS A 143 33.17 10.21 36.04
CA LYS A 143 33.26 10.96 37.29
C LYS A 143 31.97 10.74 38.09
N ILE A 144 32.09 10.00 39.19
CA ILE A 144 31.06 10.01 40.22
C ILE A 144 31.06 11.40 40.83
N SER A 145 29.98 12.16 40.65
CA SER A 145 29.82 13.42 41.37
C SER A 145 29.47 13.14 42.83
N HIS A 146 29.90 14.01 43.74
CA HIS A 146 29.54 13.95 45.16
C HIS A 146 28.01 13.92 45.40
N TYR A 147 27.22 14.39 44.42
CA TYR A 147 25.76 14.36 44.45
C TYR A 147 25.13 13.17 43.68
N GLY A 148 25.97 12.32 43.07
CA GLY A 148 25.57 11.20 42.22
C GLY A 148 25.74 9.82 42.88
N GLU A 149 26.23 9.77 44.12
CA GLU A 149 26.15 8.55 44.94
C GLU A 149 24.71 8.38 45.41
N ARG A 150 24.00 7.43 44.78
CA ARG A 150 22.71 6.95 45.29
C ARG A 150 22.93 6.28 46.65
N HIS A 151 22.21 6.77 47.66
CA HIS A 151 21.73 5.94 48.77
C HIS A 151 20.75 4.87 48.26
#